data_AF-A0AAQ4PPC7-F1
#
_entry.id   AF-A0AAQ4PPC7-F1
#
_cell.length_a   1.000
_cell.length_b   1.000
_cell.length_c   1.000
_cell.angle_alpha   90.00
_cell.angle_beta   90.00
_cell.angle_gamma   90.00
#
_symmetry.space_group_name_H-M   'P 1'
#
loop_
_entity.id
_entity.type
_entity.pdbx_description
1 polymer ?
#
loop_
_entity_poly.entity_id
_entity_poly.type
_entity_poly.pdbx_seq_one_letter_code
_entity_poly.pdbx_strand_id
1 'polypeptide(L)'
;MTTISCVAVKDFTVDAVEKQLEEYVQTWELQRCWLYTLDFLFRTEEEHRTFYHYRARFGVPTAGEPVPGTASVRFDVCVSRVGPAAAPVEVRFAVESSRLMHAPAGTRFREEWLEDVVERKTLLRKEAGL
;
A
#
# COMPACT_ATOMS: atom_id res chain seq x y z
N MET A 1 2.47 18.52 -6.27
CA MET A 1 1.87 17.17 -6.40
C MET A 1 2.96 16.28 -6.95
N THR A 2 3.51 15.37 -6.15
CA THR A 2 4.58 14.48 -6.60
C THR A 2 3.94 13.32 -7.36
N THR A 3 3.89 13.43 -8.69
CA THR A 3 3.43 12.33 -9.54
C THR A 3 4.53 11.29 -9.61
N ILE A 4 4.26 10.09 -9.14
CA ILE A 4 5.25 9.01 -9.20
C ILE A 4 5.25 8.39 -10.58
N SER A 5 6.44 8.38 -11.19
CA SER A 5 6.68 7.69 -12.44
C SER A 5 6.64 6.19 -12.18
N CYS A 6 5.63 5.53 -12.75
CA CYS A 6 5.55 4.09 -12.69
C CYS A 6 6.52 3.47 -13.69
N VAL A 7 7.15 2.36 -13.29
CA VAL A 7 8.05 1.56 -14.13
C VAL A 7 7.29 1.13 -15.40
N ALA A 8 7.96 1.12 -16.55
CA ALA A 8 7.37 0.64 -17.80
C ALA A 8 7.23 -0.88 -17.78
N VAL A 9 6.22 -1.43 -18.47
CA VAL A 9 5.97 -2.88 -18.53
C VAL A 9 7.20 -3.67 -18.99
N LYS A 10 7.97 -3.17 -19.96
CA LYS A 10 9.20 -3.80 -20.45
C LYS A 10 10.34 -3.87 -19.43
N ASP A 11 10.35 -2.93 -18.49
CA ASP A 11 11.38 -2.78 -17.46
C ASP A 11 10.89 -3.33 -16.11
N PHE A 12 9.73 -4.00 -16.10
CA PHE A 12 9.12 -4.54 -14.89
C PHE A 12 9.98 -5.66 -14.31
N THR A 13 10.37 -5.47 -13.05
CA THR A 13 10.86 -6.52 -12.16
C THR A 13 10.20 -6.34 -10.80
N VAL A 14 10.17 -7.42 -10.00
CA VAL A 14 9.64 -7.38 -8.62
C VAL A 14 10.39 -6.31 -7.81
N ASP A 15 11.72 -6.33 -7.84
CA ASP A 15 12.57 -5.37 -7.12
C ASP A 15 12.35 -3.92 -7.57
N ALA A 16 12.18 -3.68 -8.89
CA ALA A 16 11.97 -2.33 -9.40
C ALA A 16 10.63 -1.76 -8.92
N VAL A 17 9.59 -2.59 -8.87
CA VAL A 17 8.28 -2.20 -8.36
C VAL A 17 8.27 -2.06 -6.85
N GLU A 18 8.93 -2.95 -6.11
CA GLU A 18 9.06 -2.81 -4.65
C GLU A 18 9.70 -1.48 -4.30
N LYS A 19 10.83 -1.14 -4.93
CA LYS A 19 11.49 0.16 -4.76
C LYS A 19 10.57 1.32 -5.12
N GLN A 20 9.82 1.22 -6.23
CA GLN A 20 8.85 2.26 -6.62
C GLN A 20 7.75 2.44 -5.56
N LEU A 21 7.25 1.36 -4.96
CA LEU A 21 6.25 1.42 -3.90
C LEU A 21 6.83 2.01 -2.61
N GLU A 22 8.07 1.67 -2.25
CA GLU A 22 8.77 2.27 -1.11
C GLU A 22 8.98 3.77 -1.29
N GLU A 23 9.46 4.19 -2.47
CA GLU A 23 9.58 5.60 -2.84
C GLU A 23 8.22 6.31 -2.76
N TYR A 24 7.13 5.63 -3.15
CA TYR A 24 5.79 6.18 -3.00
C TYR A 24 5.37 6.39 -1.56
N VAL A 25 5.56 5.40 -0.70
CA VAL A 25 5.22 5.53 0.73
C VAL A 25 6.04 6.65 1.38
N GLN A 26 7.31 6.84 0.97
CA GLN A 26 8.13 7.95 1.45
C GLN A 26 7.57 9.33 1.09
N THR A 27 6.81 9.46 -0.01
CA THR A 27 6.14 10.73 -0.36
C THR A 27 4.93 11.08 0.51
N TRP A 28 4.48 10.18 1.39
CA TRP A 28 3.28 10.39 2.20
C TRP A 28 3.51 11.31 3.40
N GLU A 29 4.77 11.69 3.66
CA GLU A 29 5.14 12.66 4.72
C GLU A 29 4.61 12.26 6.11
N LEU A 30 4.56 10.95 6.39
CA LEU A 30 4.07 10.40 7.66
C LEU A 30 4.94 10.87 8.84
N GLN A 31 4.34 10.97 10.03
CA GLN A 31 5.08 11.23 11.26
C GLN A 31 6.09 10.11 11.56
N ARG A 32 7.19 10.50 12.21
CA ARG A 32 8.30 9.59 12.57
C ARG A 32 7.91 8.45 13.53
N CYS A 33 6.73 8.52 14.14
CA CYS A 33 6.23 7.49 15.05
C CYS A 33 5.77 6.22 14.30
N TRP A 34 5.46 6.32 13.01
CA TRP A 34 5.08 5.17 12.19
C TRP A 34 6.31 4.37 11.78
N LEU A 35 6.36 3.13 12.26
CA LEU A 35 7.21 2.10 11.67
C LEU A 35 6.49 1.49 10.47
N TYR A 36 7.25 1.18 9.43
CA TYR A 36 6.73 0.70 8.16
C TYR A 36 7.51 -0.52 7.65
N THR A 37 6.78 -1.49 7.09
CA THR A 37 7.34 -2.59 6.29
C THR A 37 6.50 -2.83 5.04
N LEU A 38 7.14 -3.13 3.92
CA LEU A 38 6.48 -3.61 2.70
C LEU A 38 6.64 -5.13 2.59
N ASP A 39 5.53 -5.84 2.40
CA ASP A 39 5.56 -7.29 2.19
C ASP A 39 4.92 -7.62 0.83
N PHE A 40 5.59 -8.45 0.04
CA PHE A 40 4.94 -9.18 -1.04
C PHE A 40 4.00 -10.24 -0.46
N LEU A 41 2.76 -10.30 -0.96
CA LEU A 41 1.78 -11.27 -0.51
C LEU A 41 1.70 -12.48 -1.46
N PHE A 42 1.28 -12.23 -2.69
CA PHE A 42 1.09 -13.26 -3.70
C PHE A 42 0.93 -12.62 -5.09
N ARG A 43 0.97 -13.48 -6.11
CA ARG A 43 0.78 -13.12 -7.51
C ARG A 43 -0.46 -13.82 -8.05
N THR A 44 -1.29 -13.09 -8.76
CA THR A 44 -2.45 -13.64 -9.48
C THR A 44 -2.21 -13.51 -10.98
N GLU A 45 -2.36 -14.61 -11.71
CA GLU A 45 -2.32 -14.60 -13.16
C GLU A 45 -3.73 -14.65 -13.75
N GLU A 46 -4.02 -13.73 -14.65
CA GLU A 46 -5.21 -13.72 -15.48
C GLU A 46 -4.80 -13.86 -16.96
N GLU A 47 -5.77 -14.10 -17.84
CA GLU A 47 -5.54 -14.36 -19.28
C GLU A 47 -4.65 -13.30 -19.95
N HIS A 48 -4.83 -12.03 -19.57
CA HIS A 48 -4.19 -10.89 -20.21
C HIS A 48 -3.42 -10.00 -19.25
N ARG A 49 -3.40 -10.35 -17.96
CA ARG A 49 -2.88 -9.50 -16.90
C ARG A 49 -2.21 -10.33 -15.83
N THR A 50 -1.32 -9.70 -15.10
CA THR A 50 -0.70 -10.30 -13.93
C THR A 50 -0.74 -9.28 -12.82
N PHE A 51 -1.28 -9.69 -11.68
CA PHE A 51 -1.38 -8.87 -10.48
C PHE A 51 -0.34 -9.31 -9.47
N TYR A 52 0.37 -8.34 -8.91
CA TYR A 52 1.27 -8.52 -7.79
C TYR A 52 0.67 -7.77 -6.61
N HIS A 53 0.37 -8.52 -5.56
CA HIS A 53 -0.30 -8.00 -4.38
C HIS A 53 0.73 -7.76 -3.28
N TYR A 54 0.76 -6.54 -2.77
CA TYR A 54 1.64 -6.15 -1.67
C TYR A 54 0.84 -5.61 -0.51
N ARG A 55 1.43 -5.67 0.68
CA ARG A 55 0.91 -5.04 1.88
C ARG A 55 1.98 -4.19 2.52
N ALA A 56 1.72 -2.90 2.57
CA ALA A 56 2.37 -1.98 3.47
C ALA A 56 1.74 -2.13 4.86
N ARG A 57 2.54 -2.46 5.88
CA ARG A 57 2.12 -2.46 7.28
C ARG A 57 2.73 -1.26 7.99
N PHE A 58 1.88 -0.55 8.73
CA PHE A 58 2.24 0.59 9.55
C PHE A 58 1.92 0.26 11.00
N GLY A 59 2.82 0.62 11.91
CA GLY A 59 2.62 0.42 13.34
C GLY A 59 3.25 1.54 14.15
N VAL A 60 2.55 1.96 15.21
CA VAL A 60 3.13 2.87 16.22
C VAL A 60 3.57 2.04 17.43
N PRO A 61 4.85 2.06 17.82
CA PRO A 61 5.31 1.42 19.04
C PRO A 61 4.66 2.08 20.26
N THR A 62 4.01 1.30 21.12
CA THR A 62 3.47 1.78 22.40
C THR A 62 4.19 1.07 23.54
N ALA A 63 4.66 1.81 24.54
CA ALA A 63 5.28 1.22 25.71
C ALA A 63 4.28 0.32 26.45
N GLY A 64 4.66 -0.94 26.69
CA GLY A 64 3.89 -1.89 27.50
C GLY A 64 2.95 -2.83 26.74
N GLU A 65 2.75 -2.66 25.42
CA GLU A 65 1.91 -3.56 24.61
C GLU A 65 2.61 -3.97 23.30
N PRO A 66 2.44 -5.20 22.82
CA PRO A 66 2.86 -5.57 21.46
C PRO A 66 2.06 -4.74 20.44
N VAL A 67 2.74 -3.81 19.76
CA VAL A 67 2.28 -2.86 18.70
C VAL A 67 0.74 -2.78 18.57
N PRO A 68 0.05 -2.01 19.43
CA PRO A 68 -1.41 -2.04 19.50
C PRO A 68 -2.08 -1.33 18.30
N GLY A 69 -1.44 -0.28 17.76
CA GLY A 69 -1.95 0.49 16.64
C GLY A 69 -1.30 0.08 15.33
N THR A 70 -1.87 -0.92 14.66
CA THR A 70 -1.46 -1.29 13.29
C THR A 70 -2.50 -0.88 12.27
N ALA A 71 -2.03 -0.40 11.12
CA ALA A 71 -2.83 -0.16 9.93
C ALA A 71 -2.10 -0.75 8.73
N SER A 72 -2.83 -1.09 7.68
CA SER A 72 -2.22 -1.58 6.46
C SER A 72 -2.76 -0.89 5.22
N VAL A 73 -1.93 -0.79 4.20
CA VAL A 73 -2.32 -0.35 2.86
C VAL A 73 -1.99 -1.50 1.91
N ARG A 74 -3.00 -1.96 1.17
CA ARG A 74 -2.83 -2.98 0.14
C ARG A 74 -2.50 -2.29 -1.18
N PHE A 75 -1.49 -2.78 -1.88
CA PHE A 75 -1.17 -2.35 -3.23
C PHE A 75 -1.46 -3.49 -4.21
N ASP A 76 -2.11 -3.14 -5.31
CA ASP A 76 -2.34 -4.02 -6.44
C ASP A 76 -1.58 -3.45 -7.63
N VAL A 77 -0.56 -4.18 -8.08
CA VAL A 77 0.26 -3.81 -9.23
C VAL A 77 -0.14 -4.69 -10.40
N CYS A 78 -0.67 -4.09 -11.46
CA CYS A 78 -1.17 -4.78 -12.64
C CYS A 78 -0.24 -4.57 -13.83
N VAL A 79 0.31 -5.69 -14.31
CA VAL A 79 1.13 -5.75 -15.53
C VAL A 79 0.27 -6.31 -16.66
N SER A 80 0.04 -5.52 -17.70
CA SER A 80 -0.71 -5.95 -18.89
C SER A 80 0.18 -6.75 -19.84
N ARG A 81 -0.35 -7.88 -20.35
CA ARG A 81 0.32 -8.74 -21.34
C ARG A 81 0.00 -8.37 -22.79
N VAL A 82 -1.00 -7.52 -23.01
CA VAL A 82 -1.58 -7.24 -24.35
C VAL A 82 -1.42 -5.76 -24.75
N GLY A 83 -0.69 -4.98 -23.96
CA GLY A 83 -0.47 -3.54 -24.18
C GLY A 83 0.93 -3.19 -24.69
N PRO A 84 1.19 -1.90 -24.97
CA PRO A 84 2.52 -1.43 -25.35
C PRO A 84 3.53 -1.69 -24.23
N ALA A 85 4.68 -2.26 -24.57
CA ALA A 85 5.72 -2.56 -23.58
C ALA A 85 6.31 -1.29 -22.91
N ALA A 86 6.16 -0.12 -23.55
CA ALA A 86 6.55 1.16 -22.99
C ALA A 86 5.49 1.80 -22.07
N ALA A 87 4.29 1.21 -21.97
CA ALA A 87 3.26 1.72 -21.07
C ALA A 87 3.68 1.54 -19.61
N PRO A 88 3.28 2.46 -18.70
CA PRO A 88 3.53 2.30 -17.27
C PRO A 88 2.72 1.12 -16.71
N VAL A 89 3.30 0.44 -15.74
CA VAL A 89 2.60 -0.55 -14.92
C VAL A 89 1.52 0.17 -14.11
N GLU A 90 0.32 -0.42 -14.03
CA GLU A 90 -0.79 0.18 -13.30
C GLU A 90 -0.67 -0.16 -11.81
N VAL A 91 -0.67 0.86 -10.95
CA VAL A 91 -0.64 0.68 -9.50
C VAL A 91 -1.92 1.23 -8.90
N ARG A 92 -2.55 0.44 -8.03
CA ARG A 92 -3.68 0.88 -7.21
C ARG A 92 -3.41 0.55 -5.75
N PHE A 93 -4.04 1.28 -4.85
CA PHE A 93 -3.93 1.01 -3.42
C PHE A 93 -5.23 1.23 -2.67
N ALA A 94 -5.40 0.52 -1.56
CA ALA A 94 -6.52 0.70 -0.65
C ALA A 94 -6.05 0.58 0.79
N VAL A 95 -6.55 1.48 1.63
CA VAL A 95 -6.36 1.41 3.09
C VAL A 95 -7.16 0.23 3.64
N GLU A 96 -6.67 -0.37 4.71
CA GLU A 96 -7.31 -1.47 5.41
C GLU A 96 -8.80 -1.23 5.65
N SER A 97 -9.61 -2.27 5.46
CA SER A 97 -11.07 -2.23 5.60
C SER A 97 -11.79 -1.24 4.66
N SER A 98 -11.08 -0.58 3.75
CA SER A 98 -11.66 0.18 2.63
C SER A 98 -11.81 -0.69 1.38
N ARG A 99 -12.94 -0.52 0.70
CA ARG A 99 -13.17 -1.06 -0.66
C ARG A 99 -12.80 -0.06 -1.75
N LEU A 100 -12.49 1.18 -1.39
CA LEU A 100 -12.12 2.23 -2.33
C LEU A 100 -10.67 2.04 -2.77
N MET A 101 -10.48 1.83 -4.08
CA MET A 101 -9.16 1.75 -4.70
C MET A 101 -8.76 3.13 -5.23
N HIS A 102 -7.55 3.55 -4.88
CA HIS A 102 -6.96 4.81 -5.28
C HIS A 102 -5.81 4.58 -6.27
N ALA A 103 -5.60 5.55 -7.17
CA ALA A 103 -4.44 5.58 -8.06
C ALA A 103 -3.40 6.59 -7.52
N PRO A 104 -2.10 6.24 -7.45
CA PRO A 104 -1.06 7.15 -6.96
C PRO A 104 -1.00 8.50 -7.68
N ALA A 105 -1.28 8.52 -8.99
CA ALA A 105 -1.25 9.74 -9.79
C ALA A 105 -2.40 10.73 -9.46
N GLY A 106 -3.49 10.27 -8.86
CA GLY A 106 -4.72 11.06 -8.64
C GLY A 106 -5.12 11.25 -7.19
N THR A 107 -4.41 10.63 -6.24
CA THR A 107 -4.76 10.68 -4.81
C THR A 107 -3.51 10.94 -3.97
N ARG A 108 -3.51 12.03 -3.20
CA ARG A 108 -2.53 12.24 -2.14
C ARG A 108 -2.96 11.42 -0.92
N PHE A 109 -2.09 10.54 -0.46
CA PHE A 109 -2.31 9.79 0.77
C PHE A 109 -2.39 10.75 1.97
N ARG A 110 -3.26 10.44 2.95
CA ARG A 110 -3.39 11.20 4.19
C ARG A 110 -3.09 10.29 5.37
N GLU A 111 -2.22 10.74 6.26
CA GLU A 111 -1.89 10.05 7.51
C GLU A 111 -3.14 9.74 8.35
N GLU A 112 -4.12 10.65 8.35
CA GLU A 112 -5.45 10.51 8.93
C GLU A 112 -6.10 9.14 8.64
N TRP A 113 -5.85 8.58 7.45
CA TRP A 113 -6.42 7.29 7.07
C TRP A 113 -5.84 6.11 7.85
N LEU A 114 -4.58 6.20 8.28
CA LEU A 114 -3.96 5.19 9.15
C LEU A 114 -4.46 5.34 10.59
N GLU A 115 -4.57 6.59 11.06
CA GLU A 115 -5.11 6.92 12.38
C GLU A 115 -6.54 6.40 12.53
N ASP A 116 -7.41 6.66 11.55
CA ASP A 116 -8.78 6.17 11.49
C ASP A 116 -8.86 4.64 11.62
N VAL A 117 -7.97 3.91 10.94
CA VAL A 117 -7.92 2.44 11.03
C VAL A 117 -7.56 1.99 12.44
N VAL A 118 -6.54 2.61 13.03
CA VAL A 118 -6.08 2.28 14.39
C VAL A 118 -7.15 2.60 15.43
N GLU A 119 -7.80 3.76 15.33
CA GLU A 119 -8.87 4.18 16.23
C GLU A 119 -10.05 3.20 16.17
N ARG A 120 -10.51 2.87 14.96
CA ARG A 120 -11.62 1.91 14.76
C ARG A 120 -11.32 0.54 15.32
N LYS A 121 -10.10 0.02 15.11
CA LYS A 121 -9.69 -1.26 15.71
C LYS A 121 -9.67 -1.20 17.23
N THR A 122 -9.17 -0.11 17.78
CA THR A 122 -9.13 0.10 19.24
C THR A 122 -10.54 0.13 19.83
N LEU A 123 -11.48 0.81 19.18
CA LEU A 123 -12.88 0.84 19.60
C LEU A 123 -13.49 -0.56 19.60
N LEU A 124 -13.33 -1.31 18.51
CA LEU A 124 -13.86 -2.67 18.39
C LEU A 124 -13.28 -3.63 19.43
N ARG A 125 -11.99 -3.50 19.77
CA ARG A 125 -11.37 -4.31 20.85
C ARG A 125 -12.02 -4.04 22.20
N LYS A 126 -12.22 -2.76 22.54
CA LYS A 126 -12.90 -2.35 23.77
C LYS A 126 -14.32 -2.86 23.84
N GLU A 127 -15.08 -2.80 22.74
CA GLU A 127 -16.45 -3.33 22.66
C GLU A 127 -16.50 -4.86 22.81
N ALA A 128 -15.47 -5.56 22.32
CA ALA A 128 -15.34 -7.01 22.46
C ALA A 128 -14.85 -7.47 23.84
N GLY A 129 -14.54 -6.54 24.76
CA GLY A 129 -14.01 -6.85 26.09
C GLY A 129 -12.56 -7.38 26.08
N LEU A 130 -11.80 -7.05 25.04
CA LEU A 130 -10.39 -7.40 24.86
C LEU A 130 -9.45 -6.27 25.26
#